data_AF-A0A817ZVH8-F1
#
_entry.id   AF-A0A817ZVH8-F1
#
_cell.length_a   1.000
_cell.length_b   1.000
_cell.length_c   1.000
_cell.angle_alpha   90.00
_cell.angle_beta   90.00
_cell.angle_gamma   90.00
#
_symmetry.space_group_name_H-M   'P 1'
#
loop_
_entity.id
_entity.type
_entity.pdbx_description
1 polymer ?
#
loop_
_entity_poly.entity_id
_entity_poly.type
_entity_poly.pdbx_seq_one_letter_code
_entity_poly.pdbx_strand_id
1 'polypeptide(L)'
;MEKLTLSLCVQGRASFIDGNYLANEILSHMLHLQTFHFDIVTQYITINEEPRPCSDSIRRTFTEAGRDTDCYVDYYLNGTGRCHVYSLPFTLERIRHISHSFPGGMFINVRILRVFDMYPFENAFFARIALAFPLLNHLTISNAIKQKKKSSHQLENSEEESSIIEYPHLIELVFSCVHIDYVEQFLSSLNTRLPCLSKLHVQYEQLVTVTESFTRNATRINCAKLKHITFHEDVNLEHSKDFYIYFPLL
;
A
#
# COMPACT_ATOMS: atom_id res chain seq x y z
N MET A 1 18.29 22.83 -15.98
CA MET A 1 17.61 22.32 -14.77
C MET A 1 18.57 21.40 -14.06
N GLU A 2 19.02 21.76 -12.85
CA GLU A 2 20.09 21.03 -12.15
C GLU A 2 19.57 19.89 -11.27
N LYS A 3 18.30 19.98 -10.84
CA LYS A 3 17.66 18.98 -9.98
C LYS A 3 16.30 18.59 -10.53
N LEU A 4 15.98 17.30 -10.49
CA LEU A 4 14.69 16.75 -10.89
C LEU A 4 14.28 15.66 -9.92
N THR A 5 13.02 15.71 -9.50
CA THR A 5 12.36 14.62 -8.78
C THR A 5 11.19 14.13 -9.63
N LEU A 6 11.16 12.84 -9.96
CA LEU A 6 10.18 12.27 -10.88
C LEU A 6 9.50 11.03 -10.28
N SER A 7 8.16 11.01 -10.24
CA SER A 7 7.39 9.80 -9.95
C SER A 7 6.57 9.39 -11.18
N LEU A 8 6.93 8.25 -11.78
CA LEU A 8 6.40 7.81 -13.07
C LEU A 8 5.83 6.39 -12.98
N CYS A 9 4.72 6.15 -13.68
CA CYS A 9 4.21 4.82 -13.93
C CYS A 9 4.14 4.59 -15.44
N VAL A 10 4.79 3.53 -15.93
CA VAL A 10 4.83 3.17 -17.34
C VAL A 10 4.21 1.80 -17.55
N GLN A 11 3.39 1.68 -18.58
CA GLN A 11 2.64 0.46 -18.91
C GLN A 11 2.90 0.03 -20.35
N GLY A 12 2.64 -1.25 -20.66
CA GLY A 12 2.64 -1.75 -22.05
C GLY A 12 4.01 -1.82 -22.70
N ARG A 13 5.07 -2.03 -21.91
CA ARG A 13 6.43 -2.22 -22.40
C ARG A 13 6.74 -3.71 -22.58
N ALA A 14 7.73 -4.01 -23.41
CA ALA A 14 8.30 -5.36 -23.56
C ALA A 14 9.40 -5.67 -22.53
N SER A 15 9.93 -4.66 -21.83
CA SER A 15 10.99 -4.81 -20.84
C SER A 15 10.89 -3.76 -19.73
N PHE A 16 11.42 -4.12 -18.54
CA PHE A 16 11.53 -3.20 -17.41
C PHE A 16 12.44 -2.01 -17.75
N ILE A 17 12.25 -0.90 -17.03
CA ILE A 17 13.20 0.21 -17.06
C ILE A 17 14.32 -0.15 -16.08
N ASP A 18 15.46 -0.52 -16.62
CA ASP A 18 16.68 -0.81 -15.88
C ASP A 18 17.63 0.41 -15.89
N GLY A 19 18.79 0.29 -15.25
CA GLY A 19 19.77 1.38 -15.17
C GLY A 19 20.33 1.78 -16.53
N ASN A 20 20.49 0.82 -17.45
CA ASN A 20 20.96 1.08 -18.81
C ASN A 20 19.95 1.91 -19.61
N TYR A 21 18.67 1.51 -19.57
CA TYR A 21 17.60 2.25 -20.22
C TYR A 21 17.49 3.67 -19.64
N LEU A 22 17.54 3.81 -18.31
CA LEU A 22 17.50 5.13 -17.68
C LEU A 22 18.67 6.02 -18.15
N ALA A 23 19.89 5.48 -18.19
CA ALA A 23 21.06 6.22 -18.63
C ALA A 23 20.98 6.65 -20.10
N ASN A 24 20.68 5.70 -20.99
CA ASN A 24 20.79 5.87 -22.43
C ASN A 24 19.60 6.60 -23.05
N GLU A 25 18.40 6.38 -22.53
CA GLU A 25 17.15 6.85 -23.17
C GLU A 25 16.50 8.03 -22.44
N ILE A 26 16.90 8.31 -21.20
CA ILE A 26 16.31 9.40 -20.40
C ILE A 26 17.39 10.42 -20.03
N LEU A 27 18.44 9.98 -19.34
CA LEU A 27 19.43 10.90 -18.77
C LEU A 27 20.40 11.47 -19.80
N SER A 28 20.67 10.74 -20.89
CA SER A 28 21.46 11.22 -22.03
C SER A 28 20.92 12.52 -22.64
N HIS A 29 19.59 12.74 -22.53
CA HIS A 29 18.91 13.94 -23.00
C HIS A 29 18.84 15.06 -21.95
N MET A 30 19.34 14.82 -20.73
CA MET A 30 19.27 15.75 -19.59
C MET A 30 20.67 16.15 -19.11
N LEU A 31 21.52 16.65 -20.03
CA LEU A 31 22.96 16.91 -19.79
C LEU A 31 23.27 17.88 -18.64
N HIS A 32 22.32 18.74 -18.27
CA HIS A 32 22.49 19.70 -17.16
C HIS A 32 21.99 19.18 -15.82
N LEU A 33 21.46 17.95 -15.77
CA LEU A 33 20.87 17.37 -14.56
C LEU A 33 21.96 16.81 -13.65
N GLN A 34 22.15 17.44 -12.50
CA GLN A 34 23.13 17.04 -11.48
C GLN A 34 22.51 16.08 -10.47
N THR A 35 21.29 16.36 -10.01
CA THR A 35 20.57 15.52 -9.04
C THR A 35 19.30 14.97 -9.65
N PHE A 36 19.14 13.66 -9.62
CA PHE A 36 17.94 12.99 -10.10
C PHE A 36 17.42 12.02 -9.04
N HIS A 37 16.26 12.33 -8.46
CA HIS A 37 15.53 11.43 -7.58
C HIS A 37 14.32 10.90 -8.31
N PHE A 38 14.06 9.60 -8.17
CA PHE A 38 12.95 8.98 -8.89
C PHE A 38 12.24 7.88 -8.11
N ASP A 39 11.00 7.66 -8.53
CA ASP A 39 10.10 6.58 -8.15
C ASP A 39 9.43 6.09 -9.45
N ILE A 40 9.92 4.99 -10.01
CA ILE A 40 9.51 4.47 -11.32
C ILE A 40 8.85 3.11 -11.11
N VAL A 41 7.59 3.01 -11.52
CA VAL A 41 6.88 1.75 -11.63
C VAL A 41 6.69 1.41 -13.09
N THR A 42 7.16 0.24 -13.48
CA THR A 42 6.83 -0.41 -14.75
C THR A 42 5.89 -1.57 -14.49
N GLN A 43 4.78 -1.65 -15.21
CA GLN A 43 3.75 -2.67 -14.97
C GLN A 43 3.11 -3.17 -16.26
N TYR A 44 2.49 -4.35 -16.18
CA TYR A 44 1.90 -5.05 -17.33
C TYR A 44 2.93 -5.34 -18.43
N ILE A 45 4.14 -5.75 -18.03
CA ILE A 45 5.19 -6.12 -18.97
C ILE A 45 5.06 -7.59 -19.33
N THR A 46 4.97 -7.90 -20.61
CA THR A 46 5.03 -9.29 -21.09
C THR A 46 6.48 -9.66 -21.32
N ILE A 47 7.06 -10.45 -20.41
CA ILE A 47 8.46 -10.89 -20.52
C ILE A 47 8.46 -12.28 -21.15
N ASN A 48 8.91 -12.34 -22.41
CA ASN A 48 9.09 -13.58 -23.16
C ASN A 48 10.50 -14.17 -23.01
N GLU A 49 11.41 -13.44 -22.35
CA GLU A 49 12.81 -13.83 -22.18
C GLU A 49 13.00 -14.68 -20.92
N GLU A 50 13.77 -15.76 -21.06
CA GLU A 50 14.22 -16.61 -19.95
C GLU A 50 15.77 -16.57 -19.88
N PRO A 51 16.37 -16.37 -18.70
CA PRO A 51 15.73 -16.20 -17.39
C PRO A 51 15.09 -14.82 -17.22
N ARG A 52 13.95 -14.78 -16.54
CA ARG A 52 13.28 -13.51 -16.21
C ARG A 52 14.13 -12.65 -15.26
N PRO A 53 14.18 -11.31 -15.45
CA PRO A 53 14.92 -10.41 -14.57
C PRO A 53 14.47 -10.50 -13.10
N CYS A 54 15.40 -10.63 -12.16
CA CYS A 54 15.09 -10.54 -10.73
C CYS A 54 15.41 -9.15 -10.19
N SER A 55 14.95 -8.84 -8.96
CA SER A 55 15.26 -7.57 -8.29
C SER A 55 16.78 -7.31 -8.24
N ASP A 56 17.59 -8.34 -8.01
CA ASP A 56 19.04 -8.17 -7.92
C ASP A 56 19.70 -7.87 -9.26
N SER A 57 19.22 -8.49 -10.35
CA SER A 57 19.73 -8.17 -11.69
C SER A 57 19.37 -6.75 -12.09
N ILE A 58 18.14 -6.29 -11.80
CA ILE A 58 17.72 -4.91 -12.09
C ILE A 58 18.52 -3.93 -11.23
N ARG A 59 18.61 -4.14 -9.91
CA ARG A 59 19.38 -3.28 -8.99
C ARG A 59 20.83 -3.12 -9.44
N ARG A 60 21.47 -4.20 -9.88
CA ARG A 60 22.86 -4.18 -10.37
C ARG A 60 23.05 -3.20 -11.51
N THR A 61 22.13 -3.15 -12.49
CA THR A 61 22.24 -2.22 -13.62
C THR A 61 22.22 -0.75 -13.18
N PHE A 62 21.46 -0.41 -12.12
CA PHE A 62 21.44 0.94 -11.55
C PHE A 62 22.72 1.25 -10.79
N THR A 63 23.23 0.29 -10.00
CA THR A 63 24.52 0.43 -9.31
C THR A 63 25.67 0.64 -10.30
N GLU A 64 25.71 -0.14 -11.39
CA GLU A 64 26.70 0.01 -12.47
C GLU A 64 26.59 1.37 -13.18
N ALA A 65 25.37 1.92 -13.29
CA ALA A 65 25.13 3.28 -13.77
C ALA A 65 25.44 4.39 -12.72
N GLY A 66 26.02 4.04 -11.57
CA GLY A 66 26.40 4.99 -10.52
C GLY A 66 25.20 5.55 -9.75
N ARG A 67 24.10 4.81 -9.66
CA ARG A 67 22.88 5.22 -8.95
C ARG A 67 22.65 4.36 -7.72
N ASP A 68 22.40 5.03 -6.59
CA ASP A 68 21.96 4.38 -5.36
C ASP A 68 20.43 4.23 -5.39
N THR A 69 19.97 2.98 -5.48
CA THR A 69 18.58 2.63 -5.72
C THR A 69 18.25 1.30 -5.08
N ASP A 70 16.98 1.13 -4.73
CA ASP A 70 16.42 -0.19 -4.45
C ASP A 70 15.27 -0.48 -5.41
N CYS A 71 14.95 -1.77 -5.54
CA CYS A 71 13.85 -2.22 -6.37
C CYS A 71 13.30 -3.56 -5.93
N TYR A 72 12.07 -3.83 -6.36
CA TYR A 72 11.50 -5.17 -6.31
C TYR A 72 10.72 -5.47 -7.59
N VAL A 73 10.69 -6.76 -7.93
CA VAL A 73 10.04 -7.28 -9.13
C VAL A 73 8.96 -8.28 -8.72
N ASP A 74 7.79 -8.15 -9.31
CA ASP A 74 6.68 -9.08 -9.21
C ASP A 74 6.44 -9.78 -10.56
N TYR A 75 6.05 -11.05 -10.49
CA TYR A 75 5.55 -11.81 -11.63
C TYR A 75 4.17 -12.37 -11.31
N TYR A 76 3.22 -12.10 -12.19
CA TYR A 76 1.84 -12.54 -12.05
C TYR A 76 1.58 -13.82 -12.87
N LEU A 77 0.57 -14.59 -12.47
CA LEU A 77 0.19 -15.84 -13.13
C LEU A 77 -0.20 -15.67 -14.60
N ASN A 78 -0.68 -14.48 -14.98
CA ASN A 78 -1.00 -14.15 -16.37
C ASN A 78 0.25 -13.89 -17.25
N GLY A 79 1.45 -14.14 -16.72
CA GLY A 79 2.71 -13.94 -17.43
C GLY A 79 3.22 -12.50 -17.43
N THR A 80 2.48 -11.56 -16.83
CA THR A 80 2.92 -10.16 -16.76
C THR A 80 3.85 -9.92 -15.57
N GLY A 81 4.79 -9.00 -15.75
CA GLY A 81 5.72 -8.53 -14.74
C GLY A 81 5.44 -7.10 -14.32
N ARG A 82 5.87 -6.78 -13.10
CA ARG A 82 5.92 -5.41 -12.56
C ARG A 82 7.27 -5.21 -11.90
N CYS A 83 7.89 -4.06 -12.11
CA CYS A 83 9.09 -3.66 -11.40
C CYS A 83 8.92 -2.25 -10.85
N HIS A 84 9.27 -2.07 -9.59
CA HIS A 84 9.29 -0.78 -8.92
C HIS A 84 10.73 -0.49 -8.52
N VAL A 85 11.29 0.59 -9.07
CA VAL A 85 12.65 1.08 -8.79
C VAL A 85 12.57 2.50 -8.25
N TYR A 86 13.32 2.81 -7.20
CA TYR A 86 13.33 4.14 -6.61
C TYR A 86 14.72 4.51 -6.07
N SER A 87 14.99 5.81 -6.01
CA SER A 87 16.25 6.35 -5.48
C SER A 87 16.33 6.22 -3.95
N LEU A 88 17.56 6.02 -3.45
CA LEU A 88 17.88 6.11 -2.04
C LEU A 88 18.69 7.39 -1.74
N PRO A 89 18.45 8.06 -0.60
CA PRO A 89 17.27 7.90 0.26
C PRO A 89 15.99 8.32 -0.47
N PHE A 90 14.85 7.75 -0.08
CA PHE A 90 13.56 8.11 -0.66
C PHE A 90 13.07 9.47 -0.13
N THR A 91 12.88 10.44 -1.03
CA THR A 91 12.58 11.84 -0.67
C THR A 91 11.13 12.26 -0.90
N LEU A 92 10.33 11.44 -1.58
CA LEU A 92 8.96 11.79 -1.96
C LEU A 92 7.98 11.58 -0.80
N GLU A 93 6.94 12.41 -0.75
CA GLU A 93 5.83 12.27 0.21
C GLU A 93 4.88 11.12 -0.16
N ARG A 94 4.89 10.72 -1.43
CA ARG A 94 4.06 9.65 -1.97
C ARG A 94 4.95 8.63 -2.62
N ILE A 95 4.60 7.38 -2.43
CA ILE A 95 5.15 6.27 -3.21
C ILE A 95 4.06 5.74 -4.13
N ARG A 96 4.44 5.34 -5.34
CA ARG A 96 3.53 4.61 -6.23
C ARG A 96 3.08 3.31 -5.57
N HIS A 97 2.06 2.68 -6.15
CA HIS A 97 1.36 1.56 -5.53
C HIS A 97 2.36 0.49 -5.05
N ILE A 98 2.15 -0.05 -3.87
CA ILE A 98 2.97 -1.13 -3.33
C ILE A 98 2.26 -2.47 -3.52
N SER A 99 3.02 -3.49 -3.93
CA SER A 99 2.58 -4.87 -4.12
C SER A 99 2.97 -5.76 -2.93
N HIS A 100 2.50 -7.00 -2.92
CA HIS A 100 2.74 -7.98 -1.85
C HIS A 100 4.23 -8.32 -1.67
N SER A 101 5.04 -8.16 -2.72
CA SER A 101 6.50 -8.42 -2.68
C SER A 101 7.31 -7.27 -2.10
N PHE A 102 6.68 -6.21 -1.61
CA PHE A 102 7.37 -5.10 -0.98
C PHE A 102 8.34 -5.58 0.10
N PRO A 103 9.65 -5.33 -0.04
CA PRO A 103 10.64 -5.91 0.86
C PRO A 103 10.68 -5.23 2.24
N GLY A 104 10.05 -4.06 2.39
CA GLY A 104 10.20 -3.21 3.58
C GLY A 104 11.16 -2.07 3.31
N GLY A 105 11.82 -1.57 4.35
CA GLY A 105 12.71 -0.40 4.30
C GLY A 105 12.23 0.69 5.26
N MET A 106 12.80 1.89 5.15
CA MET A 106 12.44 3.03 6.00
C MET A 106 12.15 4.26 5.14
N PHE A 107 10.89 4.68 5.10
CA PHE A 107 10.39 5.75 4.23
C PHE A 107 9.83 6.90 5.06
N ILE A 108 10.71 7.60 5.77
CA ILE A 108 10.34 8.64 6.74
C ILE A 108 9.54 9.78 6.11
N ASN A 109 9.73 10.05 4.82
CA ASN A 109 9.07 11.16 4.13
C ASN A 109 7.68 10.82 3.61
N VAL A 110 7.35 9.54 3.47
CA VAL A 110 6.07 9.11 2.89
C VAL A 110 4.95 9.36 3.90
N ARG A 111 3.87 9.98 3.41
CA ARG A 111 2.63 10.25 4.15
C ARG A 111 1.44 9.54 3.53
N ILE A 112 1.46 9.38 2.20
CA ILE A 112 0.34 8.85 1.43
C ILE A 112 0.79 7.60 0.71
N LEU A 113 0.10 6.49 1.00
CA LEU A 113 0.39 5.17 0.45
C LEU A 113 -0.86 4.56 -0.17
N ARG A 114 -0.65 3.86 -1.28
CA ARG A 114 -1.65 2.99 -1.90
C ARG A 114 -1.08 1.59 -2.04
N VAL A 115 -1.84 0.58 -1.66
CA VAL A 115 -1.47 -0.83 -1.83
C VAL A 115 -2.48 -1.51 -2.76
N PHE A 116 -1.97 -2.23 -3.75
CA PHE A 116 -2.80 -2.96 -4.71
C PHE A 116 -2.06 -4.20 -5.23
N ASP A 117 -2.77 -5.32 -5.28
CA ASP A 117 -2.24 -6.55 -5.84
C ASP A 117 -3.34 -7.52 -6.30
N MET A 118 -2.92 -8.51 -7.10
CA MET A 118 -3.68 -9.71 -7.47
C MET A 118 -3.44 -10.88 -6.50
N TYR A 119 -2.50 -10.75 -5.57
CA TYR A 119 -2.28 -11.68 -4.45
C TYR A 119 -2.84 -11.10 -3.14
N PRO A 120 -3.29 -11.92 -2.20
CA PRO A 120 -3.79 -11.42 -0.92
C PRO A 120 -2.70 -10.75 -0.09
N PHE A 121 -3.07 -9.72 0.66
CA PHE A 121 -2.19 -9.11 1.66
C PHE A 121 -2.43 -9.75 3.02
N GLU A 122 -1.46 -10.48 3.56
CA GLU A 122 -1.59 -11.08 4.90
C GLU A 122 -1.26 -10.05 6.00
N ASN A 123 -1.59 -10.36 7.26
CA ASN A 123 -1.32 -9.48 8.39
C ASN A 123 0.15 -9.00 8.45
N ALA A 124 1.10 -9.92 8.23
CA ALA A 124 2.53 -9.63 8.21
C ALA A 124 2.93 -8.58 7.14
N PHE A 125 2.20 -8.50 6.03
CA PHE A 125 2.40 -7.44 5.04
C PHE A 125 2.06 -6.07 5.65
N PHE A 126 0.92 -5.95 6.32
CA PHE A 126 0.53 -4.70 6.97
C PHE A 126 1.42 -4.34 8.16
N ALA A 127 1.96 -5.32 8.89
CA ALA A 127 2.98 -5.06 9.90
C ALA A 127 4.25 -4.45 9.28
N ARG A 128 4.68 -5.00 8.13
CA ARG A 128 5.81 -4.45 7.35
C ARG A 128 5.53 -3.03 6.85
N ILE A 129 4.30 -2.74 6.42
CA ILE A 129 3.89 -1.38 6.04
C ILE A 129 3.98 -0.42 7.24
N ALA A 130 3.45 -0.80 8.42
CA ALA A 130 3.52 0.05 9.61
C ALA A 130 4.97 0.39 10.00
N LEU A 131 5.89 -0.59 9.92
CA LEU A 131 7.31 -0.38 10.18
C LEU A 131 8.00 0.50 9.12
N ALA A 132 7.66 0.31 7.85
CA ALA A 132 8.31 1.01 6.75
C ALA A 132 7.85 2.47 6.61
N PHE A 133 6.62 2.78 7.03
CA PHE A 133 5.99 4.07 6.85
C PHE A 133 5.53 4.65 8.21
N PRO A 134 6.47 4.99 9.10
CA PRO A 134 6.14 5.37 10.48
C PRO A 134 5.26 6.63 10.56
N LEU A 135 5.31 7.51 9.57
CA LEU A 135 4.56 8.78 9.53
C LEU A 135 3.38 8.74 8.56
N LEU A 136 2.92 7.55 8.16
CA LEU A 136 1.80 7.38 7.24
C LEU A 136 0.52 8.01 7.80
N ASN A 137 -0.10 8.90 7.03
CA ASN A 137 -1.36 9.56 7.39
C ASN A 137 -2.54 9.23 6.48
N HIS A 138 -2.27 8.69 5.28
CA HIS A 138 -3.29 8.26 4.32
C HIS A 138 -2.91 6.88 3.78
N LEU A 139 -3.80 5.90 3.96
CA LEU A 139 -3.66 4.57 3.38
C LEU A 139 -4.86 4.24 2.49
N THR A 140 -4.60 3.89 1.23
CA THR A 140 -5.59 3.28 0.34
C THR A 140 -5.25 1.81 0.10
N ILE A 141 -6.22 0.94 0.34
CA ILE A 141 -6.12 -0.50 0.14
C ILE A 141 -7.07 -0.88 -1.00
N SER A 142 -6.53 -1.59 -1.99
CA SER A 142 -7.31 -2.14 -3.10
C SER A 142 -6.93 -3.58 -3.35
N ASN A 143 -7.73 -4.51 -2.83
CA ASN A 143 -7.49 -5.93 -2.98
C ASN A 143 -8.77 -6.72 -2.74
N ALA A 144 -9.36 -7.26 -3.80
CA ALA A 144 -10.59 -8.05 -3.71
C ALA A 144 -10.34 -9.50 -3.26
N ILE A 145 -9.08 -9.92 -3.11
CA ILE A 145 -8.71 -11.29 -2.80
C ILE A 145 -8.74 -11.51 -1.29
N LYS A 146 -9.45 -12.54 -0.86
CA LYS A 146 -9.57 -12.99 0.53
C LYS A 146 -8.20 -13.29 1.16
N GLN A 147 -8.01 -12.93 2.44
CA GLN A 147 -6.78 -13.29 3.17
C GLN A 147 -6.73 -14.80 3.40
N LYS A 148 -5.54 -15.41 3.28
CA LYS A 148 -5.39 -16.86 3.51
C LYS A 148 -5.32 -17.17 5.00
N LYS A 149 -4.61 -16.35 5.77
CA LYS A 149 -4.47 -16.48 7.21
C LYS A 149 -5.39 -15.49 7.91
N LYS A 150 -6.50 -15.96 8.48
CA LYS A 150 -7.36 -15.11 9.32
C LYS A 150 -6.68 -14.88 10.67
N SER A 151 -6.48 -13.61 11.04
CA SER A 151 -5.89 -13.24 12.33
C SER A 151 -6.76 -13.61 13.55
N SER A 152 -8.03 -14.00 13.35
CA SER A 152 -9.01 -14.06 14.45
C SER A 152 -9.49 -15.44 14.90
N HIS A 153 -9.05 -16.57 14.33
CA HIS A 153 -9.54 -17.90 14.78
C HIS A 153 -8.56 -19.08 14.74
N GLN A 154 -7.24 -18.85 14.60
CA GLN A 154 -6.25 -19.91 14.76
C GLN A 154 -5.33 -19.61 15.96
N LEU A 155 -5.91 -19.72 17.15
CA LEU A 155 -5.16 -20.08 18.35
C LEU A 155 -4.77 -21.54 18.18
N GLU A 156 -3.50 -21.79 17.85
CA GLU A 156 -2.69 -22.88 18.41
C GLU A 156 -1.29 -22.81 17.75
N ASN A 157 -0.33 -22.27 18.51
CA ASN A 157 1.12 -22.53 18.38
C ASN A 157 2.02 -21.65 17.49
N SER A 158 1.76 -20.34 17.34
CA SER A 158 2.87 -19.43 17.00
C SER A 158 2.78 -18.11 17.78
N GLU A 159 3.74 -17.90 18.68
CA GLU A 159 3.89 -16.68 19.49
C GLU A 159 4.27 -15.45 18.63
N GLU A 160 4.55 -15.64 17.34
CA GLU A 160 5.00 -14.58 16.42
C GLU A 160 3.87 -13.86 15.66
N GLU A 161 2.64 -14.41 15.58
CA GLU A 161 1.57 -13.88 14.70
C GLU A 161 0.52 -12.98 15.40
N SER A 162 0.65 -12.69 16.70
CA SER A 162 -0.38 -11.99 17.51
C SER A 162 0.00 -10.57 17.98
N SER A 163 0.83 -9.85 17.22
CA SER A 163 1.11 -8.45 17.55
C SER A 163 0.07 -7.52 16.90
N ILE A 164 -0.55 -6.67 17.72
CA ILE A 164 -1.46 -5.63 17.25
C ILE A 164 -0.64 -4.63 16.42
N ILE A 165 -1.03 -4.41 15.17
CA ILE A 165 -0.34 -3.47 14.28
C ILE A 165 -0.79 -2.05 14.64
N GLU A 166 0.14 -1.14 14.84
CA GLU A 166 -0.19 0.26 15.16
C GLU A 166 0.14 1.20 13.99
N TYR A 167 -0.83 2.03 13.63
CA TYR A 167 -0.65 3.13 12.69
C TYR A 167 -0.89 4.46 13.43
N PRO A 168 0.13 5.01 14.12
CA PRO A 168 -0.06 6.08 15.09
C PRO A 168 -0.51 7.40 14.44
N HIS A 169 -0.20 7.61 13.16
CA HIS A 169 -0.49 8.85 12.44
C HIS A 169 -1.54 8.71 11.34
N LEU A 170 -2.18 7.53 11.20
CA LEU A 170 -3.14 7.30 10.13
C LEU A 170 -4.44 8.08 10.39
N ILE A 171 -4.70 9.07 9.53
CA ILE A 171 -5.85 9.99 9.60
C ILE A 171 -6.96 9.51 8.67
N GLU A 172 -6.60 9.03 7.48
CA GLU A 172 -7.51 8.65 6.41
C GLU A 172 -7.24 7.21 5.94
N LEU A 173 -8.27 6.38 6.00
CA LEU A 173 -8.25 5.00 5.53
C LEU A 173 -9.28 4.81 4.42
N VAL A 174 -8.83 4.33 3.27
CA VAL A 174 -9.65 4.13 2.09
C VAL A 174 -9.63 2.68 1.66
N PHE A 175 -10.77 2.02 1.70
CA PHE A 175 -10.97 0.67 1.21
C PHE A 175 -11.60 0.70 -0.18
N SER A 176 -10.81 0.66 -1.26
CA SER A 176 -11.31 0.72 -2.63
C SER A 176 -11.36 -0.68 -3.25
N CYS A 177 -12.57 -1.24 -3.43
CA CYS A 177 -12.79 -2.59 -3.95
C CYS A 177 -12.01 -3.66 -3.17
N VAL A 178 -12.32 -3.82 -1.88
CA VAL A 178 -11.63 -4.75 -0.98
C VAL A 178 -12.49 -5.94 -0.57
N HIS A 179 -11.83 -7.06 -0.24
CA HIS A 179 -12.47 -8.13 0.52
C HIS A 179 -12.73 -7.68 1.97
N ILE A 180 -13.80 -8.17 2.59
CA ILE A 180 -14.22 -7.78 3.95
C ILE A 180 -13.16 -8.06 5.03
N ASP A 181 -12.31 -9.08 4.84
CA ASP A 181 -11.23 -9.42 5.77
C ASP A 181 -10.31 -8.20 6.04
N TYR A 182 -10.02 -7.38 5.02
CA TYR A 182 -9.21 -6.17 5.20
C TYR A 182 -9.90 -5.11 6.05
N VAL A 183 -11.22 -4.98 5.90
CA VAL A 183 -12.04 -4.07 6.70
C VAL A 183 -12.04 -4.54 8.15
N GLU A 184 -12.24 -5.84 8.39
CA GLU A 184 -12.18 -6.41 9.75
C GLU A 184 -10.79 -6.27 10.38
N GLN A 185 -9.71 -6.53 9.63
CA GLN A 185 -8.35 -6.42 10.13
C GLN A 185 -8.03 -5.00 10.61
N PHE A 186 -8.42 -3.97 9.85
CA PHE A 186 -8.09 -2.59 10.20
C PHE A 186 -9.07 -1.98 11.20
N LEU A 187 -10.38 -2.23 11.07
CA LEU A 187 -11.35 -1.61 11.96
C LEU A 187 -11.38 -2.28 13.33
N SER A 188 -11.07 -3.56 13.46
CA SER A 188 -11.03 -4.22 14.77
C SER A 188 -9.78 -3.82 15.58
N SER A 189 -9.98 -3.26 16.77
CA SER A 189 -8.90 -2.92 17.72
C SER A 189 -8.12 -4.13 18.25
N LEU A 190 -8.62 -5.35 18.00
CA LEU A 190 -7.94 -6.60 18.32
C LEU A 190 -6.78 -6.89 17.35
N ASN A 191 -6.84 -6.30 16.15
CA ASN A 191 -5.88 -6.56 15.08
C ASN A 191 -5.00 -5.33 14.79
N THR A 192 -5.62 -4.14 14.78
CA THR A 192 -4.94 -2.89 14.40
C THR A 192 -5.33 -1.76 15.37
N ARG A 193 -4.40 -0.87 15.72
CA ARG A 193 -4.65 0.36 16.48
C ARG A 193 -4.58 1.57 15.56
N LEU A 194 -5.66 2.34 15.54
CA LEU A 194 -5.81 3.52 14.68
C LEU A 194 -6.16 4.78 15.50
N PRO A 195 -5.25 5.27 16.37
CA PRO A 195 -5.57 6.32 17.35
C PRO A 195 -5.90 7.69 16.73
N CYS A 196 -5.56 7.92 15.46
CA CYS A 196 -5.77 9.18 14.75
C CYS A 196 -6.81 9.09 13.62
N LEU A 197 -7.47 7.94 13.44
CA LEU A 197 -8.41 7.76 12.33
C LEU A 197 -9.59 8.72 12.48
N SER A 198 -9.77 9.55 11.45
CA SER A 198 -10.84 10.56 11.40
C SER A 198 -11.66 10.52 10.12
N LYS A 199 -11.13 9.90 9.06
CA LYS A 199 -11.81 9.73 7.78
C LYS A 199 -11.76 8.27 7.35
N LEU A 200 -12.92 7.74 6.96
CA LEU A 200 -13.07 6.37 6.48
C LEU A 200 -13.82 6.36 5.15
N HIS A 201 -13.27 5.66 4.17
CA HIS A 201 -13.97 5.37 2.91
C HIS A 201 -14.18 3.86 2.82
N VAL A 202 -15.43 3.40 2.83
CA VAL A 202 -15.78 1.98 2.97
C VAL A 202 -17.13 1.69 2.31
N GLN A 203 -17.41 0.44 1.96
CA GLN A 203 -18.76 0.02 1.56
C GLN A 203 -19.66 -0.06 2.79
N TYR A 204 -20.91 0.39 2.68
CA TYR A 204 -21.83 0.45 3.81
C TYR A 204 -22.13 -0.95 4.37
N GLU A 205 -22.37 -1.93 3.51
CA GLU A 205 -22.67 -3.32 3.86
C GLU A 205 -21.51 -3.98 4.60
N GLN A 206 -20.28 -3.70 4.15
CA GLN A 206 -19.07 -4.18 4.82
C GLN A 206 -18.94 -3.57 6.22
N LEU A 207 -19.20 -2.26 6.36
CA LEU A 207 -19.17 -1.57 7.64
C LEU A 207 -20.23 -2.13 8.62
N VAL A 208 -21.48 -2.30 8.17
CA VAL A 208 -22.56 -2.92 8.96
C VAL A 208 -22.14 -4.32 9.42
N THR A 209 -21.56 -5.11 8.53
CA THR A 209 -21.15 -6.49 8.84
C THR A 209 -20.03 -6.51 9.89
N VAL A 210 -18.93 -5.76 9.69
CA VAL A 210 -17.79 -5.82 10.62
C VAL A 210 -18.09 -5.20 11.98
N THR A 211 -19.04 -4.27 12.04
CA THR A 211 -19.50 -3.64 13.29
C THR A 211 -20.60 -4.43 13.99
N GLU A 212 -21.04 -5.57 13.43
CA GLU A 212 -22.19 -6.35 13.91
C GLU A 212 -23.43 -5.47 14.09
N SER A 213 -23.83 -4.78 13.00
CA SER A 213 -24.90 -3.79 13.01
C SER A 213 -24.69 -2.69 14.06
N PHE A 214 -23.46 -2.15 14.13
CA PHE A 214 -23.09 -1.06 15.05
C PHE A 214 -23.20 -1.42 16.55
N THR A 215 -22.88 -2.67 16.91
CA THR A 215 -22.87 -3.13 18.32
C THR A 215 -21.50 -3.61 18.79
N ARG A 216 -20.59 -3.95 17.87
CA ARG A 216 -19.27 -4.52 18.20
C ARG A 216 -18.33 -3.48 18.81
N ASN A 217 -17.89 -3.69 20.05
CA ASN A 217 -17.00 -2.74 20.75
C ASN A 217 -15.58 -2.67 20.19
N ALA A 218 -15.03 -3.79 19.70
CA ALA A 218 -13.68 -3.84 19.14
C ALA A 218 -13.50 -2.88 17.95
N THR A 219 -14.50 -2.78 17.08
CA THR A 219 -14.47 -1.83 15.96
C THR A 219 -14.75 -0.40 16.41
N ARG A 220 -15.53 -0.21 17.49
CA ARG A 220 -15.90 1.11 18.02
C ARG A 220 -14.68 1.88 18.51
N ILE A 221 -13.69 1.19 19.08
CA ILE A 221 -12.46 1.82 19.60
C ILE A 221 -11.70 2.55 18.49
N ASN A 222 -11.44 1.89 17.36
CA ASN A 222 -10.74 2.52 16.22
C ASN A 222 -11.61 3.57 15.53
N CYS A 223 -12.94 3.43 15.60
CA CYS A 223 -13.87 4.35 14.96
C CYS A 223 -14.25 5.56 15.83
N ALA A 224 -13.85 5.61 17.10
CA ALA A 224 -14.34 6.60 18.08
C ALA A 224 -14.03 8.06 17.71
N LYS A 225 -13.05 8.30 16.83
CA LYS A 225 -12.64 9.64 16.39
C LYS A 225 -13.05 9.95 14.95
N LEU A 226 -13.85 9.10 14.30
CA LEU A 226 -14.33 9.33 12.94
C LEU A 226 -15.23 10.57 12.88
N LYS A 227 -14.86 11.49 12.00
CA LYS A 227 -15.60 12.73 11.69
C LYS A 227 -16.22 12.70 10.30
N HIS A 228 -15.70 11.85 9.43
CA HIS A 228 -16.20 11.69 8.07
C HIS A 228 -16.19 10.22 7.68
N ILE A 229 -17.33 9.75 7.19
CA ILE A 229 -17.45 8.46 6.52
C ILE A 229 -17.97 8.74 5.12
N THR A 230 -17.27 8.22 4.11
CA THR A 230 -17.69 8.26 2.72
C THR A 230 -18.02 6.84 2.28
N PHE A 231 -19.21 6.64 1.74
CA PHE A 231 -19.60 5.36 1.14
C PHE A 231 -19.31 5.39 -0.37
N HIS A 232 -18.87 4.26 -0.93
CA HIS A 232 -18.55 4.16 -2.38
C HIS A 232 -19.77 4.22 -3.28
N GLU A 233 -20.94 3.93 -2.73
CA GLU A 233 -22.21 4.00 -3.43
C GLU A 233 -22.90 5.32 -3.05
N ASP A 234 -23.61 5.94 -4.01
CA ASP A 234 -24.45 7.12 -3.79
C ASP A 234 -25.65 6.76 -2.93
N VAL A 235 -25.36 6.56 -1.65
CA VAL A 235 -26.30 6.18 -0.64
C VAL A 235 -26.88 7.47 -0.07
N ASN A 236 -27.92 8.00 -0.72
CA ASN A 236 -28.86 8.93 -0.09
C ASN A 236 -29.74 8.17 0.91
N LEU A 237 -29.14 7.51 1.91
CA LEU A 237 -29.86 6.83 2.98
C LEU A 237 -29.71 7.65 4.26
N GLU A 238 -30.84 8.00 4.86
CA GLU A 238 -30.84 8.31 6.29
C GLU A 238 -30.37 7.06 7.05
N HIS A 239 -29.29 7.20 7.82
CA HIS A 239 -28.75 6.11 8.63
C HIS A 239 -29.59 5.89 9.90
N SER A 240 -29.53 4.66 10.45
CA SER A 240 -30.25 4.33 11.69
C SER A 240 -29.76 5.15 12.88
N LYS A 241 -30.55 5.22 13.96
CA LYS A 241 -30.11 5.87 15.20
C LYS A 241 -28.85 5.21 15.78
N ASP A 242 -28.75 3.89 15.66
CA ASP A 242 -27.61 3.11 16.15
C ASP A 242 -26.31 3.52 15.44
N PHE A 243 -26.37 3.88 14.15
CA PHE A 243 -25.23 4.42 13.41
C PHE A 243 -24.67 5.69 14.06
N TYR A 244 -25.52 6.68 14.34
CA TYR A 244 -25.08 7.94 14.96
C TYR A 244 -24.66 7.78 16.41
N ILE A 245 -25.24 6.83 17.15
CA ILE A 245 -24.78 6.47 18.50
C ILE A 245 -23.38 5.85 18.46
N TYR A 246 -23.12 5.04 17.43
CA TYR A 246 -21.85 4.36 17.24
C TYR A 246 -20.73 5.28 16.78
N PHE A 247 -21.05 6.26 15.94
CA PHE A 247 -20.13 7.30 15.44
C PHE A 247 -20.54 8.70 15.91
N PRO A 248 -20.31 9.04 17.19
CA PRO A 248 -20.88 10.24 17.82
C PRO A 248 -20.29 11.59 17.35
N LEU A 249 -19.29 11.58 16.46
CA LEU A 249 -18.62 12.78 15.94
C LEU A 249 -18.93 13.06 14.45
N LEU A 250 -19.83 12.28 13.85
CA LEU A 250 -20.33 12.51 12.48
C LEU A 250 -21.37 13.63 12.43
#